data_AF-A0A2Z6IUR0-F1
#
_entry.id   AF-A0A2Z6IUR0-F1
#
_cell.length_a   1.000
_cell.length_b   1.000
_cell.length_c   1.000
_cell.angle_alpha   90.00
_cell.angle_beta   90.00
_cell.angle_gamma   90.00
#
_symmetry.space_group_name_H-M   'P 1'
#
loop_
_entity.id
_entity.type
_entity.pdbx_description
1 polymer ?
#
loop_
_entity_poly.entity_id
_entity_poly.type
_entity_poly.pdbx_seq_one_letter_code
_entity_poly.pdbx_strand_id
1 'polypeptide(L)'
;MAADDKIEELIREIAAKHGIAVGRDDPILILQTINMKLMQDSASAQQEILDAFKSELESIAHRWGDDAKGKAERTLNAALAASKDAMTRGMQEGAKAAAEAVRREVEAVTAQLVAPIREARRVAMMNMVAAGMAVVAAGLALWASL
;
A
#
# COMPACT_ATOMS: atom_id res chain seq x y z
N MET A 1 0.85 12.73 62.40
CA MET A 1 1.76 13.66 63.09
C MET A 1 1.27 15.06 62.80
N ALA A 2 0.98 15.83 63.84
CA ALA A 2 0.53 17.20 63.70
C ALA A 2 1.67 18.05 63.13
N ALA A 3 1.36 19.13 62.40
CA ALA A 3 2.38 20.02 61.84
C ALA A 3 3.29 20.62 62.93
N ASP A 4 2.77 20.78 64.15
CA ASP A 4 3.50 21.29 65.32
C ASP A 4 4.60 20.31 65.80
N ASP A 5 4.33 19.00 65.74
CA ASP A 5 5.30 17.95 66.12
C ASP A 5 6.56 18.00 65.23
N LYS A 6 6.37 18.24 63.92
CA LYS A 6 7.47 18.32 62.95
C LYS A 6 8.33 19.57 63.14
N ILE A 7 7.73 20.69 63.56
CA ILE A 7 8.46 21.93 63.82
C ILE A 7 9.27 21.79 65.11
N GLU A 8 8.73 21.18 66.16
CA GLU A 8 9.48 20.92 67.40
C GLU A 8 10.63 19.94 67.21
N GLU A 9 10.44 18.92 66.38
CA GLU A 9 11.51 17.99 66.00
C GLU A 9 12.63 18.72 65.24
N LEU A 10 12.29 19.59 64.29
CA LEU A 10 13.26 20.41 63.55
C LEU A 10 14.02 21.37 64.47
N ILE A 11 13.34 22.03 65.42
CA ILE A 11 13.97 22.92 66.40
C ILE A 11 15.00 22.15 67.25
N ARG A 12 14.63 20.96 67.73
CA ARG A 12 15.55 20.09 68.49
C ARG A 12 16.73 19.64 67.63
N GLU A 13 16.50 19.31 66.37
CA GLU A 13 17.55 18.88 65.44
C GLU A 13 18.55 20.01 65.17
N ILE A 14 18.07 21.24 64.94
CA ILE A 14 18.94 22.41 64.74
C ILE A 14 19.79 22.67 65.99
N ALA A 15 19.18 22.60 67.17
CA ALA A 15 19.91 22.76 68.43
C ALA A 15 20.97 21.67 68.64
N ALA A 16 20.65 20.40 68.33
CA ALA A 16 21.57 19.29 68.48
C ALA A 16 22.74 19.33 67.49
N LYS A 17 22.50 19.74 66.24
CA LYS A 17 23.54 19.75 65.18
C LYS A 17 24.39 21.02 65.16
N HIS A 18 23.78 22.17 65.45
CA HIS A 18 24.42 23.47 65.27
C HIS A 18 24.68 24.20 66.60
N GLY A 19 24.15 23.71 67.72
CA GLY A 19 24.34 24.33 69.04
C GLY A 19 23.59 25.66 69.22
N ILE A 20 22.63 25.96 68.34
CA ILE A 20 21.88 27.22 68.32
C ILE A 20 20.46 26.95 68.85
N ALA A 21 20.04 27.68 69.89
CA ALA A 21 18.66 27.66 70.36
C ALA A 21 17.80 28.57 69.48
N VAL A 22 16.81 27.98 68.80
CA VAL A 22 15.94 28.68 67.86
C VAL A 22 14.51 28.72 68.40
N GLY A 23 13.92 29.90 68.47
CA GLY A 23 12.52 30.10 68.90
C GLY A 23 11.52 30.00 67.75
N ARG A 24 10.22 29.87 68.06
CA ARG A 24 9.15 29.85 67.04
C ARG A 24 9.08 31.15 66.22
N ASP A 25 9.42 32.28 66.84
CA ASP A 25 9.46 33.61 66.19
C ASP A 25 10.84 33.96 65.59
N ASP A 26 11.78 33.00 65.58
CA ASP A 26 13.10 33.23 65.02
C ASP A 26 13.00 33.42 63.49
N PRO A 27 13.67 34.44 62.92
CA PRO A 27 13.66 34.69 61.48
C PRO A 27 14.05 33.46 60.63
N ILE A 28 14.88 32.55 61.14
CA ILE A 28 15.28 31.33 60.44
C ILE A 28 14.09 30.37 60.28
N LEU A 29 13.22 30.25 61.29
CA LEU A 29 12.03 29.41 61.17
C LEU A 29 10.93 30.03 60.30
N ILE A 30 10.82 31.36 60.29
CA ILE A 30 9.93 32.07 59.38
C ILE A 30 10.37 31.81 57.92
N LEU A 31 11.66 31.91 57.63
CA LEU A 31 12.23 31.56 56.32
C LEU A 31 11.96 30.11 55.94
N GLN A 32 12.14 29.17 56.88
CA GLN A 32 11.82 27.77 56.65
C GLN A 32 10.35 27.55 56.30
N THR A 33 9.44 28.24 57.00
CA THR A 33 7.99 28.16 56.74
C THR A 33 7.64 28.70 55.36
N ILE A 34 8.21 29.85 54.98
CA ILE A 34 8.03 30.44 53.65
C ILE A 34 8.60 29.51 52.57
N ASN A 35 9.79 28.95 52.78
CA ASN A 35 10.42 28.04 51.82
C ASN A 35 9.59 26.77 51.64
N MET A 36 9.11 26.16 52.73
CA MET A 36 8.26 24.97 52.68
C MET A 36 6.96 25.25 51.92
N LYS A 37 6.33 26.41 52.15
CA LYS A 37 5.14 26.82 51.40
C LYS A 37 5.46 27.06 49.91
N LEU A 38 6.56 27.76 49.61
CA LEU A 38 7.00 27.99 48.24
C LEU A 38 7.28 26.68 47.49
N MET A 39 7.91 25.71 48.14
CA MET A 39 8.17 24.39 47.57
C MET A 39 6.87 23.62 47.30
N GLN A 40 5.90 23.72 48.21
CA GLN A 40 4.60 23.08 48.06
C GLN A 40 3.76 23.72 46.95
N ASP A 41 3.76 25.05 46.86
CA ASP A 41 3.10 25.81 45.81
C ASP A 41 3.78 25.54 44.45
N SER A 42 5.11 25.47 44.41
CA SER A 42 5.87 25.12 43.21
C SER A 42 5.58 23.71 42.72
N ALA A 43 5.51 22.73 43.63
CA ALA A 43 5.17 21.35 43.30
C ALA A 43 3.74 21.25 42.73
N SER A 44 2.79 21.99 43.31
CA SER A 44 1.40 22.03 42.84
C SER A 44 1.31 22.66 41.44
N ALA A 45 1.99 23.79 41.22
CA ALA A 45 2.05 24.43 39.91
C ALA A 45 2.73 23.56 38.85
N GLN A 46 3.80 22.83 39.22
CA GLN A 46 4.45 21.87 38.32
C GLN A 46 3.52 20.72 37.95
N GLN A 47 2.73 20.23 38.90
CA GLN A 47 1.75 19.17 38.65
C GLN A 47 0.69 19.62 37.64
N GLU A 48 0.13 20.83 37.81
CA GLU A 48 -0.85 21.39 36.86
C GLU A 48 -0.27 21.52 35.45
N ILE A 49 0.99 21.98 35.33
CA ILE A 49 1.69 22.09 34.04
C ILE A 49 1.88 20.71 33.40
N LEU A 50 2.27 19.69 34.19
CA LEU A 50 2.47 18.33 33.69
C LEU A 50 1.15 17.70 33.23
N ASP A 51 0.06 17.94 33.95
CA ASP A 51 -1.26 17.43 33.58
C ASP A 51 -1.77 18.09 32.29
N ALA A 52 -1.56 19.40 32.13
CA ALA A 52 -1.86 20.11 30.89
C ALA A 52 -1.02 19.59 29.72
N PHE A 53 0.30 19.42 29.92
CA PHE A 53 1.20 18.89 28.90
C PHE A 53 0.83 17.46 28.48
N LYS A 54 0.46 16.60 29.43
CA LYS A 54 -0.03 15.25 29.15
C LYS A 54 -1.30 15.29 28.31
N SER A 55 -2.26 16.15 28.66
CA SER A 55 -3.50 16.32 27.89
C SER A 55 -3.23 16.81 26.46
N GLU A 56 -2.29 17.74 26.27
CA GLU A 56 -1.90 18.18 24.93
C GLU A 56 -1.23 17.06 24.13
N LEU A 57 -0.34 16.28 24.75
CA LEU A 57 0.30 15.14 24.10
C LEU A 57 -0.71 14.09 23.65
N GLU A 58 -1.70 13.76 24.49
CA GLU A 58 -2.77 12.83 24.12
C GLU A 58 -3.60 13.35 22.94
N SER A 59 -3.91 14.65 22.92
CA SER A 59 -4.62 15.31 21.82
C SER A 59 -3.81 15.28 20.51
N ILE A 60 -2.52 15.61 20.57
CA ILE A 60 -1.63 15.59 19.40
C ILE A 60 -1.46 14.15 18.89
N ALA A 61 -1.26 13.18 19.79
CA ALA A 61 -1.11 11.78 19.43
C ALA A 61 -2.38 11.24 18.75
N HIS A 62 -3.57 11.59 19.26
CA HIS A 62 -4.83 11.20 18.64
C HIS A 62 -4.98 11.80 17.24
N ARG A 63 -4.76 13.12 17.10
CA ARG A 63 -4.83 13.80 15.81
C ARG A 63 -3.84 13.24 14.80
N TRP A 64 -2.61 12.98 15.23
CA TRP A 64 -1.61 12.36 14.37
C TRP A 64 -2.02 10.94 13.97
N GLY A 65 -2.58 10.15 14.88
CA GLY A 65 -3.14 8.84 14.56
C GLY A 65 -4.19 8.90 13.44
N ASP A 66 -5.14 9.82 13.56
CA ASP A 66 -6.20 10.03 12.57
C ASP A 66 -5.64 10.52 11.23
N ASP A 67 -4.73 11.51 11.25
CA ASP A 67 -4.10 12.04 10.04
C ASP A 67 -3.25 10.98 9.31
N ALA A 68 -2.49 10.18 10.07
CA ALA A 68 -1.69 9.09 9.53
C ALA A 68 -2.59 8.03 8.89
N LYS A 69 -3.68 7.64 9.56
CA LYS A 69 -4.68 6.71 9.03
C LYS A 69 -5.31 7.26 7.75
N GLY A 70 -5.79 8.50 7.76
CA GLY A 70 -6.40 9.14 6.59
C GLY A 70 -5.42 9.31 5.41
N LYS A 71 -4.13 9.52 5.67
CA LYS A 71 -3.10 9.56 4.63
C LYS A 71 -2.80 8.16 4.07
N ALA A 72 -2.71 7.15 4.93
CA ALA A 72 -2.55 5.76 4.52
C ALA A 72 -3.72 5.28 3.66
N GLU A 73 -4.97 5.52 4.08
CA GLU A 73 -6.17 5.16 3.33
C GLU A 73 -6.23 5.83 1.96
N ARG A 74 -5.94 7.13 1.88
CA ARG A 74 -5.88 7.86 0.60
C ARG A 74 -4.82 7.29 -0.33
N THR A 75 -3.63 7.01 0.20
CA THR A 75 -2.50 6.49 -0.59
C THR A 75 -2.80 5.08 -1.09
N LEU A 76 -3.35 4.23 -0.21
CA LEU A 76 -3.75 2.87 -0.54
C LEU A 76 -4.86 2.87 -1.60
N ASN A 77 -5.88 3.71 -1.46
CA ASN A 77 -6.96 3.82 -2.44
C ASN A 77 -6.46 4.32 -3.79
N ALA A 78 -5.56 5.31 -3.82
CA ALA A 78 -4.94 5.79 -5.06
C ALA A 78 -4.11 4.68 -5.73
N ALA A 79 -3.31 3.94 -4.95
CA ALA A 79 -2.53 2.81 -5.46
C ALA A 79 -3.42 1.67 -5.99
N LEU A 80 -4.50 1.33 -5.27
CA LEU A 80 -5.47 0.32 -5.70
C LEU A 80 -6.18 0.74 -6.98
N ALA A 81 -6.60 2.01 -7.08
CA ALA A 81 -7.22 2.54 -8.29
C ALA A 81 -6.28 2.47 -9.50
N ALA A 82 -5.03 2.91 -9.33
CA ALA A 82 -4.00 2.82 -10.36
C ALA A 82 -3.71 1.36 -10.76
N SER A 83 -3.62 0.45 -9.77
CA SER A 83 -3.40 -0.98 -10.02
C SER A 83 -4.56 -1.61 -10.80
N LYS A 84 -5.81 -1.28 -10.45
CA LYS A 84 -7.00 -1.76 -11.16
C LYS A 84 -7.07 -1.26 -12.60
N ASP A 85 -6.73 0.01 -12.82
CA ASP A 85 -6.66 0.59 -14.17
C ASP A 85 -5.57 -0.08 -15.00
N ALA A 86 -4.36 -0.23 -14.45
CA ALA A 86 -3.26 -0.93 -15.11
C ALA A 86 -3.62 -2.39 -15.45
N MET A 87 -4.27 -3.10 -14.52
CA MET A 87 -4.73 -4.47 -14.75
C MET A 87 -5.78 -4.54 -15.86
N THR A 88 -6.73 -3.60 -15.88
CA THR A 88 -7.77 -3.55 -16.91
C THR A 88 -7.16 -3.29 -18.29
N ARG A 89 -6.21 -2.35 -18.39
CA ARG A 89 -5.49 -2.06 -19.63
C ARG A 89 -4.67 -3.25 -20.09
N GLY A 90 -3.87 -3.85 -19.20
CA GLY A 90 -3.08 -5.04 -19.52
C GLY A 90 -3.94 -6.22 -19.97
N MET A 91 -5.11 -6.42 -19.36
CA MET A 91 -6.06 -7.45 -19.78
C MET A 91 -6.63 -7.16 -21.17
N GLN A 92 -7.01 -5.92 -21.47
CA GLN A 92 -7.49 -5.54 -22.81
C GLN A 92 -6.41 -5.69 -23.88
N GLU A 93 -5.19 -5.26 -23.60
CA GLU A 93 -4.04 -5.42 -24.50
C GLU A 93 -3.71 -6.89 -24.73
N GLY A 94 -3.67 -7.69 -23.66
CA GLY A 94 -3.46 -9.14 -23.75
C GLY A 94 -4.56 -9.85 -24.55
N ALA A 95 -5.83 -9.48 -24.34
CA ALA A 95 -6.95 -10.03 -25.10
C ALA A 95 -6.87 -9.68 -26.59
N LYS A 96 -6.51 -8.44 -26.94
CA LYS A 96 -6.28 -8.03 -28.33
C LYS A 96 -5.12 -8.79 -28.97
N ALA A 97 -3.99 -8.88 -28.27
CA ALA A 97 -2.82 -9.61 -28.75
C ALA A 97 -3.13 -11.11 -28.98
N ALA A 98 -3.88 -11.73 -28.07
CA ALA A 98 -4.33 -13.11 -28.22
C ALA A 98 -5.27 -13.28 -29.42
N ALA A 99 -6.24 -12.38 -29.60
CA ALA A 99 -7.14 -12.41 -30.75
C ALA A 99 -6.40 -12.23 -32.08
N GLU A 100 -5.42 -11.33 -32.13
CA GLU A 100 -4.56 -11.15 -33.31
C GLU A 100 -3.69 -12.37 -33.59
N ALA A 101 -3.13 -13.01 -32.56
CA ALA A 101 -2.36 -14.24 -32.71
C ALA A 101 -3.23 -15.37 -33.29
N VAL A 102 -4.42 -15.59 -32.73
CA VAL A 102 -5.37 -16.58 -33.25
C VAL A 102 -5.75 -16.27 -34.70
N ARG A 103 -6.03 -15.00 -35.01
CA ARG A 103 -6.36 -14.60 -36.39
C ARG A 103 -5.23 -14.89 -37.37
N ARG A 104 -3.97 -14.57 -37.01
CA ARG A 104 -2.80 -14.87 -37.83
C ARG A 104 -2.62 -16.36 -38.06
N GLU A 105 -2.85 -17.17 -37.03
CA GLU A 105 -2.74 -18.62 -37.13
C GLU A 105 -3.82 -19.20 -38.06
N VAL A 106 -5.05 -18.71 -37.96
CA VAL A 106 -6.14 -19.08 -38.88
C VAL A 106 -5.84 -18.66 -40.32
N GLU A 107 -5.34 -17.43 -40.53
CA GLU A 107 -4.94 -16.94 -41.85
C GLU A 107 -3.79 -17.78 -42.43
N ALA A 108 -2.80 -18.15 -41.61
CA ALA A 108 -1.69 -19.01 -42.02
C ALA A 108 -2.15 -20.42 -42.43
N VAL A 109 -3.01 -21.06 -41.62
CA VAL A 109 -3.58 -22.38 -41.94
C VAL A 109 -4.42 -22.31 -43.23
N THR A 110 -5.21 -21.25 -43.39
CA THR A 110 -6.01 -21.04 -44.60
C THR A 110 -5.14 -20.87 -45.84
N ALA A 111 -4.05 -20.09 -45.74
CA ALA A 111 -3.10 -19.92 -46.84
C ALA A 111 -2.42 -21.23 -47.24
N GLN A 112 -2.05 -22.06 -46.24
CA GLN A 112 -1.47 -23.39 -46.48
C GLN A 112 -2.45 -24.35 -47.16
N LEU A 113 -3.77 -24.20 -46.96
CA LEU A 113 -4.81 -25.00 -47.61
C LEU A 113 -5.07 -24.57 -49.07
N VAL A 114 -4.93 -23.28 -49.39
CA VAL A 114 -5.19 -22.77 -50.74
C VAL A 114 -4.15 -23.26 -51.76
N ALA A 115 -2.88 -23.36 -51.36
CA ALA A 115 -1.80 -23.85 -52.23
C ALA A 115 -2.05 -25.27 -52.81
N PRO A 116 -2.30 -26.31 -51.99
CA PRO A 116 -2.57 -27.66 -52.48
C PRO A 116 -3.91 -27.76 -53.24
N ILE A 117 -4.93 -26.96 -52.88
CA ILE A 117 -6.18 -26.90 -53.66
C ILE A 117 -5.91 -26.38 -55.09
N ARG A 118 -5.06 -25.37 -55.23
CA ARG A 118 -4.71 -24.80 -56.54
C ARG A 118 -3.92 -25.79 -57.39
N GLU A 119 -3.01 -26.52 -56.77
CA GLU A 119 -2.26 -27.61 -57.43
C GLU A 119 -3.20 -28.76 -57.84
N ALA A 120 -4.06 -29.22 -56.94
CA ALA A 120 -5.07 -30.24 -57.24
C ALA A 120 -5.97 -29.83 -58.40
N ARG A 121 -6.39 -28.56 -58.46
CA ARG A 121 -7.20 -28.03 -59.58
C ARG A 121 -6.43 -28.03 -60.91
N ARG A 122 -5.12 -27.75 -60.87
CA ARG A 122 -4.26 -27.79 -62.07
C ARG A 122 -4.07 -29.22 -62.57
N VAL A 123 -3.82 -30.16 -61.67
CA VAL A 123 -3.71 -31.60 -61.99
C VAL A 123 -5.03 -32.13 -62.56
N ALA A 124 -6.17 -31.77 -61.94
CA ALA A 124 -7.49 -32.16 -62.43
C ALA A 124 -7.75 -31.65 -63.86
N MET A 125 -7.38 -30.40 -64.16
CA MET A 125 -7.51 -29.83 -65.50
C MET A 125 -6.62 -30.55 -66.52
N MET A 126 -5.37 -30.87 -66.18
CA MET A 126 -4.48 -31.66 -67.03
C MET A 126 -5.05 -33.05 -67.31
N ASN A 127 -5.58 -33.73 -66.29
CA ASN A 127 -6.23 -35.04 -66.45
C ASN A 127 -7.47 -34.96 -67.36
N MET A 128 -8.27 -33.89 -67.24
CA MET A 128 -9.44 -33.70 -68.09
C MET A 128 -9.05 -33.51 -69.57
N VAL A 129 -7.97 -32.78 -69.85
CA VAL A 129 -7.41 -32.64 -71.20
C VAL A 129 -6.87 -33.98 -71.72
N ALA A 130 -6.10 -34.70 -70.90
CA ALA A 130 -5.54 -36.00 -71.27
C ALA A 130 -6.64 -37.03 -71.57
N ALA A 131 -7.70 -37.08 -70.76
CA ALA A 131 -8.86 -37.92 -71.02
C ALA A 131 -9.56 -37.55 -72.34
N GLY A 132 -9.74 -36.25 -72.62
CA GLY A 132 -10.28 -35.78 -73.90
C GLY A 132 -9.44 -36.24 -75.09
N MET A 133 -8.11 -36.11 -75.00
CA MET A 133 -7.20 -36.61 -76.04
C MET A 133 -7.28 -38.12 -76.22
N ALA A 134 -7.36 -38.89 -75.12
CA ALA A 134 -7.49 -40.34 -75.16
C ALA A 134 -8.78 -40.78 -75.86
N VAL A 135 -9.91 -40.11 -75.59
CA VAL A 135 -11.19 -40.36 -76.27
C VAL A 135 -11.09 -40.06 -77.77
N VAL A 136 -10.47 -38.95 -78.17
CA VAL A 136 -10.26 -38.61 -79.58
C VAL A 136 -9.36 -39.65 -80.27
N ALA A 137 -8.25 -40.04 -79.64
CA ALA A 137 -7.35 -41.05 -80.17
C ALA A 137 -8.03 -42.42 -80.33
N ALA A 138 -8.81 -42.85 -79.34
CA ALA A 138 -9.60 -44.07 -79.42
C ALA A 138 -10.64 -44.01 -80.55
N GLY A 139 -11.31 -42.87 -80.72
CA GLY A 139 -12.25 -42.65 -81.83
C GLY A 139 -11.59 -42.73 -83.20
N LEU A 140 -10.41 -42.12 -83.38
CA LEU A 140 -9.63 -42.18 -84.61
C LEU A 140 -9.14 -43.62 -84.90
N ALA A 141 -8.68 -44.34 -83.87
CA ALA A 141 -8.24 -45.73 -84.02
C ALA A 141 -9.39 -46.64 -84.44
N LEU A 142 -10.58 -46.48 -83.84
CA LEU A 142 -11.79 -47.20 -84.24
C LEU A 142 -12.17 -46.90 -85.70
N TRP A 143 -12.13 -45.62 -86.10
CA TRP A 143 -12.41 -45.23 -87.49
C TRP A 143 -11.41 -45.83 -88.49
N ALA A 144 -10.13 -45.84 -88.16
CA ALA A 144 -9.09 -46.42 -89.02
C ALA A 144 -9.16 -47.95 -89.13
N SER A 145 -9.85 -48.62 -88.19
CA SER A 145 -10.05 -50.07 -88.19
C SER A 145 -11.34 -50.54 -88.88
N LEU A 146 -12.15 -49.61 -89.39
CA LEU A 146 -13.40 -49.86 -90.11
C LEU A 146 -13.19 -49.77 -91.63
#